data_AF-A0A813GF01-F1
#
_entry.id   AF-A0A813GF01-F1
#
_cell.length_a   1.000
_cell.length_b   1.000
_cell.length_c   1.000
_cell.angle_alpha   90.00
_cell.angle_beta   90.00
_cell.angle_gamma   90.00
#
_symmetry.space_group_name_H-M   'P 1'
#
loop_
_entity.id
_entity.type
_entity.pdbx_description
1 polymer ?
#
loop_
_entity_poly.entity_id
_entity_poly.type
_entity_poly.pdbx_seq_one_letter_code
_entity_poly.pdbx_strand_id
1 'polypeptide(L)'
;MMPAQRGPTPEMDAFLASNLEFYASFKTSFAAEKAALTAAAASLSNKTVECSEGKVSFDAKFCEWKIEVQGATATYSTCRSEGATLYQATLNTARSNAGGRKADYGALMKVQCFLKVLLAWDSAMATSKLEECSNEAVTNPSSLDLTEPSLPAYNETSISSLGSPGSEVQCETSNNAATSASIYGTYG
;
A
#
# COMPACT_ATOMS: atom_id res chain seq x y z
N MET A 1 -68.60 7.52 -59.22
CA MET A 1 -69.27 8.18 -58.07
C MET A 1 -68.50 7.79 -56.82
N MET A 2 -67.82 8.75 -56.18
CA MET A 2 -67.17 8.47 -54.90
C MET A 2 -68.24 8.32 -53.82
N PRO A 3 -68.16 7.33 -52.91
CA PRO A 3 -69.10 7.21 -51.82
C PRO A 3 -68.99 8.45 -50.93
N ALA A 4 -70.15 9.01 -50.58
CA ALA A 4 -70.26 10.15 -49.69
C ALA A 4 -69.49 9.86 -48.40
N GLN A 5 -68.60 10.79 -48.01
CA GLN A 5 -67.96 10.74 -46.69
C GLN A 5 -69.07 10.63 -45.64
N ARG A 6 -69.16 9.48 -44.97
CA ARG A 6 -70.03 9.33 -43.80
C ARG A 6 -69.47 10.24 -42.72
N GLY A 7 -70.09 11.41 -42.56
CA GLY A 7 -69.92 12.24 -41.38
C GLY A 7 -70.36 11.49 -40.12
N PRO A 8 -69.97 11.98 -38.92
CA PRO A 8 -70.38 11.36 -37.66
C PRO A 8 -71.91 11.23 -37.57
N THR A 9 -72.38 10.11 -37.02
CA THR A 9 -73.82 9.89 -36.79
C THR A 9 -74.29 10.73 -35.59
N PRO A 10 -75.59 11.05 -35.48
CA PRO A 10 -76.12 11.76 -34.32
C PRO A 10 -75.79 11.09 -32.97
N GLU A 11 -75.72 9.75 -32.93
CA GLU A 11 -75.27 9.04 -31.73
C GLU A 11 -73.79 9.26 -31.42
N MET A 12 -72.94 9.34 -32.45
CA MET A 12 -71.52 9.65 -32.32
C MET A 12 -71.31 11.08 -31.79
N ASP A 13 -72.10 12.04 -32.27
CA ASP A 13 -72.04 13.43 -31.82
C ASP A 13 -72.47 13.55 -30.34
N ALA A 14 -73.54 12.87 -29.94
CA ALA A 14 -73.98 12.82 -28.54
C ALA A 14 -72.95 12.15 -27.61
N PHE A 15 -72.28 11.10 -28.08
CA PHE A 15 -71.19 10.44 -27.36
C PHE A 15 -69.98 11.37 -27.18
N LEU A 16 -69.54 12.06 -28.24
CA LEU A 16 -68.42 13.00 -28.17
C LEU A 16 -68.75 14.21 -27.28
N ALA A 17 -69.98 14.72 -27.34
CA ALA A 17 -70.43 15.81 -26.48
C ALA A 17 -70.48 15.41 -25.00
N SER A 18 -70.98 14.21 -24.68
CA SER A 18 -71.07 13.71 -23.29
C SER A 18 -69.70 13.36 -22.69
N ASN A 19 -68.71 13.01 -23.52
CA ASN A 19 -67.36 12.65 -23.07
C ASN A 19 -66.34 13.79 -23.24
N LEU A 20 -66.78 14.98 -23.66
CA LEU A 20 -65.88 16.10 -23.95
C LEU A 20 -65.01 16.47 -22.74
N GLU A 21 -65.59 16.51 -21.54
CA GLU A 21 -64.89 16.81 -20.28
C GLU A 21 -63.88 15.71 -19.90
N PHE A 22 -64.22 14.44 -20.13
CA PHE A 22 -63.30 13.32 -19.94
C PHE A 22 -62.10 13.44 -20.89
N TYR A 23 -62.32 13.69 -22.17
CA TYR A 23 -61.22 13.84 -23.13
C TYR A 23 -60.36 15.08 -22.86
N ALA A 24 -60.97 16.18 -22.42
CA ALA A 24 -60.25 17.39 -22.04
C ALA A 24 -59.35 17.16 -20.80
N SER A 25 -59.89 16.52 -19.75
CA SER A 25 -59.13 16.18 -18.55
C SER A 25 -58.05 15.13 -18.83
N PHE A 26 -58.38 14.05 -19.55
CA PHE A 26 -57.44 13.01 -19.94
C PHE A 26 -56.28 13.55 -20.77
N LYS A 27 -56.55 14.43 -21.74
CA LYS A 27 -55.50 15.10 -22.53
C LYS A 27 -54.54 15.87 -21.63
N THR A 28 -55.06 16.52 -20.60
CA THR A 28 -54.27 17.32 -19.65
C THR A 28 -53.40 16.42 -18.77
N SER A 29 -53.98 15.37 -18.17
CA SER A 29 -53.24 14.40 -17.36
C SER A 29 -52.18 13.65 -18.16
N PHE A 30 -52.51 13.19 -19.37
CA PHE A 30 -51.55 12.52 -20.26
C PHE A 30 -50.38 13.45 -20.63
N ALA A 31 -50.66 14.73 -20.94
CA ALA A 31 -49.61 15.69 -21.23
C ALA A 31 -48.68 15.92 -20.01
N ALA A 32 -49.25 16.02 -18.81
CA ALA A 32 -48.49 16.17 -17.57
C ALA A 32 -47.60 14.96 -17.28
N GLU A 33 -48.15 13.73 -17.36
CA GLU A 33 -47.38 12.50 -17.14
C GLU A 33 -46.29 12.29 -18.21
N LYS A 34 -46.59 12.60 -19.47
CA LYS A 34 -45.59 12.56 -20.55
C LYS A 34 -44.45 13.54 -20.30
N ALA A 35 -44.76 14.74 -19.82
CA ALA A 35 -43.74 15.73 -19.44
C ALA A 35 -42.91 15.25 -18.25
N ALA A 36 -43.54 14.67 -17.23
CA ALA A 36 -42.88 14.10 -16.06
C ALA A 36 -41.94 12.94 -16.44
N LEU A 37 -42.38 12.02 -17.28
CA LEU A 37 -41.55 10.93 -17.81
C LEU A 37 -40.34 11.48 -18.58
N THR A 38 -40.55 12.48 -19.42
CA THR A 38 -39.47 13.10 -20.21
C THR A 38 -38.43 13.75 -19.28
N ALA A 39 -38.90 14.47 -18.25
CA ALA A 39 -38.03 15.08 -17.26
C ALA A 39 -37.26 14.03 -16.43
N ALA A 40 -37.92 12.94 -16.02
CA ALA A 40 -37.31 11.84 -15.28
C ALA A 40 -36.26 11.11 -16.12
N ALA A 41 -36.54 10.83 -17.40
CA ALA A 41 -35.58 10.22 -18.32
C ALA A 41 -34.34 11.10 -18.53
N ALA A 42 -34.54 12.42 -18.68
CA ALA A 42 -33.42 13.37 -18.76
C ALA A 42 -32.60 13.40 -17.46
N SER A 43 -33.25 13.37 -16.29
CA SER A 43 -32.58 13.32 -14.99
C SER A 43 -31.76 12.03 -14.81
N LEU A 44 -32.33 10.87 -15.17
CA LEU A 44 -31.64 9.59 -15.14
C LEU A 44 -30.41 9.58 -16.06
N SER A 45 -30.56 10.08 -17.29
CA SER A 45 -29.46 10.18 -18.25
C SER A 45 -28.32 11.03 -17.68
N ASN A 46 -28.64 12.22 -17.16
CA ASN A 46 -27.65 13.12 -16.55
C ASN A 46 -26.95 12.48 -15.36
N LYS A 47 -27.69 11.82 -14.46
CA LYS A 47 -27.09 11.11 -13.30
C LYS A 47 -26.26 9.92 -13.71
N THR A 48 -26.64 9.21 -14.77
CA THR A 48 -25.84 8.10 -15.29
C THR A 48 -24.48 8.60 -15.79
N VAL A 49 -24.45 9.72 -16.51
CA VAL A 49 -23.20 10.35 -16.96
C VAL A 49 -22.35 10.80 -15.77
N GLU A 50 -22.93 11.57 -14.84
CA GLU A 50 -22.22 12.04 -13.63
C GLU A 50 -21.61 10.89 -12.81
N CYS A 51 -22.38 9.82 -12.57
CA CYS A 51 -21.90 8.66 -11.82
C CYS A 51 -20.82 7.88 -12.58
N SER A 52 -20.93 7.78 -13.91
CA SER A 52 -19.94 7.08 -14.73
C SER A 52 -18.60 7.82 -14.72
N GLU A 53 -18.63 9.15 -14.86
CA GLU A 53 -17.43 10.00 -14.77
C GLU A 53 -16.80 9.93 -13.38
N GLY A 54 -17.63 10.02 -12.33
CA GLY A 54 -17.18 9.88 -10.94
C GLY A 54 -16.55 8.51 -10.66
N LYS A 55 -17.14 7.43 -11.19
CA LYS A 55 -16.60 6.07 -11.05
C LYS A 55 -15.25 5.93 -11.75
N VAL A 56 -15.12 6.39 -12.99
CA VAL A 56 -13.85 6.31 -13.73
C VAL A 56 -12.73 7.05 -12.98
N SER A 57 -13.02 8.25 -12.47
CA SER A 57 -12.06 9.04 -11.69
C SER A 57 -11.67 8.34 -10.38
N PHE A 58 -12.65 7.82 -9.65
CA PHE A 58 -12.41 7.07 -8.41
C PHE A 58 -11.57 5.81 -8.67
N ASP A 59 -11.96 4.99 -9.64
CA ASP A 59 -11.26 3.75 -9.97
C ASP A 59 -9.80 4.03 -10.37
N ALA A 60 -9.55 5.07 -11.17
CA ALA A 60 -8.20 5.48 -11.53
C ALA A 60 -7.35 5.86 -10.30
N LYS A 61 -7.90 6.68 -9.39
CA LYS A 61 -7.20 7.10 -8.17
C LYS A 61 -7.02 5.99 -7.16
N PHE A 62 -8.00 5.11 -7.02
CA PHE A 62 -7.90 3.91 -6.21
C PHE A 62 -6.77 3.01 -6.72
N CYS A 63 -6.67 2.82 -8.03
CA CYS A 63 -5.62 1.99 -8.62
C CYS A 63 -4.23 2.59 -8.50
N GLU A 64 -4.09 3.91 -8.69
CA GLU A 64 -2.84 4.63 -8.41
C GLU A 64 -2.40 4.41 -6.95
N TRP A 65 -3.29 4.67 -6.00
CA TRP A 65 -3.03 4.42 -4.57
C TRP A 65 -2.66 2.95 -4.29
N LYS A 66 -3.40 1.98 -4.84
CA LYS A 66 -3.14 0.56 -4.64
C LYS A 66 -1.74 0.15 -5.10
N ILE A 67 -1.32 0.61 -6.29
CA ILE A 67 0.02 0.33 -6.83
C ILE A 67 1.09 0.94 -5.93
N GLU A 68 0.91 2.19 -5.52
CA GLU A 68 1.86 2.89 -4.64
C GLU A 68 2.01 2.20 -3.27
N VAL A 69 0.89 1.81 -2.65
CA VAL A 69 0.90 1.10 -1.35
C VAL A 69 1.61 -0.25 -1.46
N GLN A 70 1.31 -1.02 -2.50
CA GLN A 70 1.96 -2.31 -2.75
C GLN A 70 3.46 -2.13 -3.01
N GLY A 71 3.84 -1.15 -3.84
CA GLY A 71 5.23 -0.82 -4.15
C GLY A 71 6.00 -0.37 -2.91
N ALA A 72 5.46 0.55 -2.12
CA ALA A 72 6.07 1.04 -0.89
C ALA A 72 6.24 -0.08 0.14
N THR A 73 5.21 -0.92 0.32
CA THR A 73 5.25 -2.06 1.26
C THR A 73 6.29 -3.10 0.85
N ALA A 74 6.33 -3.46 -0.43
CA ALA A 74 7.34 -4.39 -0.96
C ALA A 74 8.75 -3.83 -0.83
N THR A 75 8.95 -2.55 -1.18
CA THR A 75 10.25 -1.87 -1.08
C THR A 75 10.73 -1.85 0.36
N TYR A 76 9.87 -1.48 1.32
CA TYR A 76 10.22 -1.48 2.74
C TYR A 76 10.63 -2.88 3.23
N SER A 77 9.84 -3.90 2.89
CA SER A 77 10.14 -5.29 3.26
C SER A 77 11.50 -5.75 2.73
N THR A 78 11.80 -5.48 1.46
CA THR A 78 13.11 -5.79 0.84
C THR A 78 14.24 -5.04 1.53
N CYS A 79 14.16 -3.71 1.65
CA CYS A 79 15.21 -2.91 2.29
C CYS A 79 15.46 -3.36 3.73
N ARG A 80 14.40 -3.72 4.46
CA ARG A 80 14.52 -4.20 5.83
C ARG A 80 15.22 -5.57 5.89
N SER A 81 14.84 -6.50 5.02
CA SER A 81 15.43 -7.84 4.96
C SER A 81 16.92 -7.79 4.58
N GLU A 82 17.25 -7.03 3.54
CA GLU A 82 18.64 -6.82 3.10
C GLU A 82 19.48 -6.13 4.17
N GLY A 83 18.94 -5.07 4.78
CA GLY A 83 19.59 -4.35 5.87
C GLY A 83 19.85 -5.23 7.10
N ALA A 84 18.89 -6.08 7.49
CA ALA A 84 19.07 -7.03 8.59
C ALA A 84 20.14 -8.08 8.27
N THR A 85 20.18 -8.57 7.03
CA THR A 85 21.19 -9.52 6.56
C THR A 85 22.59 -8.90 6.59
N LEU A 86 22.74 -7.69 6.04
CA LEU A 86 24.00 -6.96 6.02
C LEU A 86 24.47 -6.63 7.44
N TYR A 87 23.55 -6.23 8.32
CA TYR A 87 23.82 -6.01 9.73
C TYR A 87 24.42 -7.25 10.40
N GLN A 88 23.78 -8.41 10.24
CA GLN A 88 24.24 -9.65 10.86
C GLN A 88 25.61 -10.08 10.32
N ALA A 89 25.83 -9.97 9.01
CA ALA A 89 27.11 -10.29 8.38
C ALA A 89 28.23 -9.37 8.90
N THR A 90 27.96 -8.07 9.01
CA THR A 90 28.90 -7.08 9.53
C THR A 90 29.21 -7.33 11.00
N LEU A 91 28.18 -7.60 11.81
CA LEU A 91 28.34 -7.90 13.24
C LEU A 91 29.20 -9.14 13.46
N ASN A 92 28.95 -10.22 12.70
CA ASN A 92 29.75 -11.44 12.79
C ASN A 92 31.22 -11.19 12.44
N THR A 93 31.47 -10.41 11.40
CA THR A 93 32.83 -10.00 11.02
C THR A 93 33.49 -9.17 12.11
N ALA A 94 32.77 -8.20 12.68
CA ALA A 94 33.27 -7.36 13.78
C ALA A 94 33.58 -8.19 15.03
N ARG A 95 32.72 -9.15 15.40
CA ARG A 95 32.96 -10.09 16.51
C ARG A 95 34.21 -10.92 16.30
N SER A 96 34.40 -11.46 15.10
CA SER A 96 35.60 -12.24 14.75
C SER A 96 36.86 -11.39 14.89
N ASN A 97 36.85 -10.18 14.31
CA ASN A 97 37.97 -9.24 14.40
C ASN A 97 38.25 -8.80 15.85
N ALA A 98 37.21 -8.55 16.65
CA ALA A 98 37.36 -8.24 18.06
C ALA A 98 38.01 -9.41 18.81
N GLY A 99 37.56 -10.64 18.58
CA GLY A 99 38.17 -11.85 19.14
C GLY A 99 39.66 -11.97 18.80
N GLY A 100 40.03 -11.75 17.54
CA GLY A 100 41.44 -11.74 17.11
C GLY A 100 42.25 -10.66 17.81
N ARG A 101 41.75 -9.42 17.85
CA ARG A 101 42.44 -8.30 18.52
C ARG A 101 42.61 -8.52 20.02
N LYS A 102 41.64 -9.17 20.68
CA LYS A 102 41.76 -9.54 22.10
C LYS A 102 42.88 -10.56 22.33
N ALA A 103 43.01 -11.54 21.43
CA ALA A 103 44.11 -12.51 21.49
C ALA A 103 45.47 -11.84 21.25
N ASP A 104 45.57 -10.98 20.24
CA ASP A 104 46.79 -10.21 19.95
C ASP A 104 47.17 -9.31 21.13
N TYR A 105 46.20 -8.61 21.72
CA TYR A 105 46.41 -7.79 22.90
C TYR A 105 46.97 -8.62 24.06
N GLY A 106 46.35 -9.77 24.36
CA GLY A 106 46.83 -10.67 25.41
C GLY A 106 48.26 -11.17 25.15
N ALA A 107 48.59 -11.52 23.91
CA ALA A 107 49.94 -11.93 23.53
C ALA A 107 50.97 -10.80 23.70
N LEU A 108 50.64 -9.59 23.22
CA LEU A 108 51.50 -8.41 23.35
C LEU A 108 51.74 -8.04 24.82
N MET A 109 50.72 -8.08 25.66
CA MET A 109 50.85 -7.82 27.09
C MET A 109 51.76 -8.83 27.79
N LYS A 110 51.68 -10.12 27.42
CA LYS A 110 52.61 -11.15 27.92
C LYS A 110 54.04 -10.92 27.46
N VAL A 111 54.25 -10.62 26.17
CA VAL A 111 55.60 -10.30 25.63
C VAL A 111 56.18 -9.10 26.36
N GLN A 112 55.43 -8.02 26.51
CA GLN A 112 55.85 -6.82 27.24
C GLN A 112 56.21 -7.15 28.69
N CYS A 113 55.47 -8.03 29.34
CA CYS A 113 55.76 -8.46 30.69
C CYS A 113 57.05 -9.29 30.77
N PHE A 114 57.24 -10.29 29.91
CA PHE A 114 58.46 -11.10 29.89
C PHE A 114 59.71 -10.29 29.53
N LEU A 115 59.60 -9.24 28.72
CA LEU A 115 60.71 -8.31 28.49
C LEU A 115 61.19 -7.65 29.80
N LYS A 116 60.28 -7.36 30.75
CA LYS A 116 60.67 -6.84 32.08
C LYS A 116 61.43 -7.87 32.91
N VAL A 117 61.15 -9.16 32.74
CA VAL A 117 61.91 -10.25 33.38
C VAL A 117 63.32 -10.31 32.83
N LEU A 118 63.48 -10.26 31.50
CA LEU A 118 64.79 -10.31 30.85
C LEU A 118 65.66 -9.08 31.15
N LEU A 119 65.04 -7.94 31.44
CA LEU A 119 65.71 -6.69 31.77
C LEU A 119 65.93 -6.49 33.28
N ALA A 120 65.57 -7.46 34.12
CA ALA A 120 65.78 -7.38 35.57
C ALA A 120 67.28 -7.39 35.92
N TRP A 121 67.68 -6.59 36.91
CA TRP A 121 69.09 -6.42 37.28
C TRP A 121 69.70 -7.58 38.06
N ASP A 122 68.87 -8.40 38.71
CA ASP A 122 69.29 -9.57 39.47
C ASP A 122 68.26 -10.71 39.39
N SER A 123 68.65 -11.89 39.88
CA SER A 123 67.82 -13.10 39.82
C SER A 123 66.57 -13.02 40.70
N ALA A 124 66.62 -12.34 41.84
CA ALA A 124 65.47 -12.21 42.73
C ALA A 124 64.37 -11.35 42.09
N MET A 125 64.77 -10.25 41.45
CA MET A 125 63.89 -9.37 40.69
C MET A 125 63.32 -10.08 39.46
N ALA A 126 64.14 -10.85 38.74
CA ALA A 126 63.68 -11.66 37.62
C ALA A 126 62.61 -12.68 38.05
N THR A 127 62.82 -13.40 39.16
CA THR A 127 61.83 -14.35 39.70
C THR A 127 60.53 -13.67 40.10
N SER A 128 60.59 -12.54 40.80
CA SER A 128 59.40 -11.78 41.19
C SER A 128 58.61 -11.28 39.98
N LYS A 129 59.29 -10.75 38.95
CA LYS A 129 58.64 -10.29 37.72
C LYS A 129 58.05 -11.44 36.92
N LEU A 130 58.70 -12.61 36.93
CA LEU A 130 58.18 -13.80 36.25
C LEU A 130 56.85 -14.25 36.87
N GLU A 131 56.76 -14.29 38.20
CA GLU A 131 55.52 -14.60 38.93
C GLU A 131 54.41 -13.59 38.62
N GLU A 132 54.72 -12.29 38.55
CA GLU A 132 53.76 -11.25 38.15
C GLU A 132 53.23 -11.49 36.72
N CYS A 133 54.09 -11.87 35.77
CA CYS A 133 53.73 -12.10 34.37
C CYS A 133 52.91 -13.37 34.14
N SER A 134 52.94 -14.33 35.07
CA SER A 134 52.11 -15.53 35.03
C SER A 134 50.65 -15.27 35.43
N ASN A 135 50.33 -14.11 35.99
CA ASN A 135 48.96 -13.76 36.37
C ASN A 135 48.13 -13.30 35.16
N GLU A 136 46.94 -13.89 34.98
CA GLU A 136 46.02 -13.57 33.88
C GLU A 136 45.50 -12.13 33.90
N ALA A 137 45.51 -11.48 35.07
CA ALA A 137 45.08 -10.09 35.26
C ALA A 137 45.86 -9.09 34.38
N VAL A 138 47.09 -9.42 33.97
CA VAL A 138 47.93 -8.59 33.08
C VAL A 138 47.36 -8.50 31.66
N THR A 139 46.43 -9.39 31.28
CA THR A 139 45.94 -9.55 29.91
C THR A 139 44.48 -9.16 29.69
N ASN A 140 43.83 -8.46 30.65
CA ASN A 140 42.41 -8.13 30.56
C ASN A 140 42.07 -7.34 29.28
N PRO A 141 41.30 -7.92 28.34
CA PRO A 141 41.02 -7.29 27.05
C PRO A 141 39.66 -6.57 27.01
N SER A 142 39.06 -6.25 28.17
CA SER A 142 37.72 -5.66 28.26
C SER A 142 37.58 -4.29 27.57
N SER A 143 38.68 -3.57 27.38
CA SER A 143 38.70 -2.33 26.58
C SER A 143 38.39 -2.56 25.09
N LEU A 144 38.43 -3.81 24.63
CA LEU A 144 38.14 -4.24 23.26
C LEU A 144 36.78 -4.92 23.14
N ASP A 145 35.93 -4.83 24.16
CA ASP A 145 34.55 -5.32 24.10
C ASP A 145 33.74 -4.53 23.07
N LEU A 146 33.09 -5.24 22.15
CA LEU A 146 32.24 -4.65 21.13
C LEU A 146 30.89 -4.32 21.73
N THR A 147 30.46 -3.05 21.63
CA THR A 147 29.08 -2.68 21.93
C THR A 147 28.22 -2.91 20.69
N GLU A 148 27.31 -3.87 20.78
CA GLU A 148 26.47 -4.26 19.65
C GLU A 148 25.18 -3.43 19.61
N PRO A 149 24.90 -2.71 18.53
CA PRO A 149 23.66 -1.96 18.42
C PRO A 149 22.48 -2.91 18.17
N SER A 150 21.28 -2.57 18.64
CA SER A 150 20.08 -3.31 18.29
C SER A 150 19.54 -2.87 16.93
N LEU A 151 19.07 -3.81 16.11
CA LEU A 151 18.26 -3.46 14.95
C LEU A 151 16.93 -2.84 15.42
N PRO A 152 16.47 -1.73 14.81
CA PRO A 152 15.13 -1.19 15.07
C PRO A 152 14.06 -2.26 14.81
N ALA A 153 12.91 -2.22 15.48
CA ALA A 153 11.81 -3.14 15.19
C ALA A 153 11.21 -2.89 13.79
N TYR A 154 10.53 -3.89 13.23
CA TYR A 154 9.75 -3.71 12.01
C TYR A 154 8.60 -2.72 12.28
N ASN A 155 8.41 -1.75 11.39
CA ASN A 155 7.43 -0.68 11.60
C ASN A 155 6.06 -1.05 11.01
N GLU A 156 5.37 -1.99 11.68
CA GLU A 156 4.05 -2.46 11.29
C GLU A 156 3.02 -1.32 11.23
N THR A 157 3.10 -0.37 12.16
CA THR A 157 2.16 0.75 12.25
C THR A 157 2.24 1.65 11.02
N SER A 158 3.46 2.00 10.57
CA SER A 158 3.60 2.83 9.37
C SER A 158 3.17 2.09 8.11
N ILE A 159 3.49 0.81 7.97
CA ILE A 159 3.07 0.01 6.80
C ILE A 159 1.56 -0.17 6.75
N SER A 160 0.93 -0.54 7.87
CA SER A 160 -0.52 -0.68 7.95
C SER A 160 -1.27 0.64 7.76
N SER A 161 -0.67 1.78 8.14
CA SER A 161 -1.27 3.11 7.93
C SER A 161 -1.39 3.53 6.46
N LEU A 162 -0.64 2.89 5.55
CA LEU A 162 -0.80 3.09 4.10
C LEU A 162 -2.13 2.51 3.58
N GLY A 163 -2.75 1.64 4.38
CA GLY A 163 -3.98 0.91 4.07
C GLY A 163 -3.73 -0.44 3.40
N SER A 164 -4.80 -1.22 3.22
CA SER A 164 -4.74 -2.54 2.59
C SER A 164 -5.63 -2.55 1.35
N PRO A 165 -5.04 -2.60 0.15
CA PRO A 165 -5.85 -2.76 -1.04
C PRO A 165 -6.45 -4.17 -1.05
N GLY A 166 -7.79 -4.25 -1.03
CA GLY A 166 -8.48 -5.51 -1.22
C GLY A 166 -8.03 -6.24 -2.49
N SER A 167 -8.01 -7.57 -2.43
CA SER A 167 -7.59 -8.45 -3.54
C SER A 167 -8.57 -8.45 -4.72
N GLU A 168 -9.79 -7.96 -4.52
CA GLU A 168 -10.90 -8.13 -5.47
C GLU A 168 -10.93 -7.10 -6.60
N VAL A 169 -10.36 -5.91 -6.40
CA VAL A 169 -10.33 -4.88 -7.44
C VAL A 169 -9.14 -5.09 -8.36
N GLN A 170 -9.40 -5.59 -9.57
CA GLN A 170 -8.41 -5.68 -10.64
C GLN A 170 -8.13 -4.28 -11.17
N CYS A 171 -6.92 -3.79 -10.97
CA CYS A 171 -6.44 -2.57 -11.59
C CYS A 171 -5.80 -2.95 -12.91
N GLU A 172 -6.57 -2.90 -13.99
CA GLU A 172 -6.02 -3.11 -15.32
C GLU A 172 -4.97 -2.02 -15.58
N THR A 173 -3.72 -2.42 -15.79
CA THR A 173 -2.69 -1.53 -16.32
C THR A 173 -3.19 -1.03 -17.67
N SER A 174 -3.56 0.24 -17.73
CA SER A 174 -4.14 0.91 -18.90
C SER A 174 -3.40 0.55 -20.19
N ASN A 175 -3.94 -0.41 -20.96
CA ASN A 175 -3.59 -0.64 -22.36
C ASN A 175 -4.77 -1.13 -23.21
N ASN A 176 -5.98 -1.27 -22.66
CA ASN A 176 -7.18 -1.57 -23.45
C ASN A 176 -8.37 -0.75 -22.96
N ALA A 177 -8.36 0.55 -23.29
CA ALA A 177 -9.56 1.37 -23.28
C ALA A 177 -10.47 0.98 -24.47
N ALA A 178 -10.94 -0.26 -24.50
CA ALA A 178 -11.90 -0.75 -25.49
C ALA A 178 -12.50 -2.08 -25.02
N THR A 179 -13.52 -2.03 -24.16
CA THR A 179 -14.74 -2.88 -24.20
C THR A 179 -15.46 -2.85 -22.85
N SER A 180 -16.21 -1.79 -22.60
CA SER A 180 -17.43 -1.89 -21.78
C SER A 180 -18.59 -1.25 -22.54
N ALA A 181 -18.88 -1.86 -23.69
CA ALA A 181 -20.14 -1.63 -24.39
C ALA A 181 -21.30 -2.09 -23.50
N SER A 182 -22.21 -1.15 -23.23
CA SER A 182 -23.64 -1.34 -23.01
C SER A 182 -24.08 -2.38 -21.96
N ILE A 183 -24.38 -1.91 -20.74
CA ILE A 183 -25.22 -2.66 -19.77
C ILE A 183 -26.66 -2.10 -19.71
N TYR A 184 -26.93 -0.91 -20.26
CA TYR A 184 -28.30 -0.42 -20.34
C TYR A 184 -28.89 -0.74 -21.71
N GLY A 185 -29.56 -1.90 -21.74
CA GLY A 185 -30.38 -2.32 -22.86
C GLY A 185 -31.36 -1.23 -23.28
N THR A 186 -31.45 -1.07 -24.59
CA THR A 186 -32.54 -0.41 -25.30
C THR A 186 -33.89 -0.90 -24.77
N TYR A 187 -34.63 -0.05 -24.08
CA TYR A 187 -36.09 -0.13 -24.06
C TYR A 187 -36.59 0.80 -25.16
N GLY A 188 -37.29 0.20 -26.12
CA GLY A 188 -37.76 0.82 -27.36
C GLY A 188 -38.92 1.79 -27.20
#